data_AF-A0A8T4DFM8-F1
#
_entry.id   AF-A0A8T4DFM8-F1
#
_cell.length_a   1.000
_cell.length_b   1.000
_cell.length_c   1.000
_cell.angle_alpha   90.00
_cell.angle_beta   90.00
_cell.angle_gamma   90.00
#
_symmetry.space_group_name_H-M   'P 1'
#
loop_
_entity.id
_entity.type
_entity.pdbx_description
1 polymer ?
#
loop_
_entity_poly.entity_id
_entity_poly.type
_entity_poly.pdbx_seq_one_letter_code
_entity_poly.pdbx_strand_id
1 'polypeptide(L)'
;MENYSREQVSQIIKGYKLLDQNGALSSLLERITRCNNCALTYPSRDDHPVNALVRPLPLAKLSTEDLIIEQCKAIQREDTDLRTIFKRSSNFGEIVAQLGSRKFAIGMLPWLDRCMLFRRTEKTKLMIIGIDYKHFPCFCQRESEHNFPLDSYQKRINTWGPSWRNFWRNLLNGPYDDQQVDRFLEMNGVFMINSMLCFGNNIEPQKHFHGYLTCCRGHIRELLKIVQPEIVVSFGKLGCENVASLLYEQNADISVLRRVANPGTTFKAKIEAIRESEDYREGMTVNYNSRPLVFWPLYQPARSKNRYEDDYQVVRRLLGGAKPVPLKREEKAAEQVTPADQINKTIEAIAVLKGLQASPNLSTAQKKLLEEVTRTFEGFIPTKRHLQQQILNSVLPN
;
A
#
# COMPACT_ATOMS: atom_id res chain seq x y z
N MET A 1 7.19 0.34 -17.59
CA MET A 1 6.23 0.50 -16.48
C MET A 1 6.89 -0.03 -15.24
N GLU A 2 6.91 0.74 -14.15
CA GLU A 2 7.42 0.31 -12.85
C GLU A 2 6.42 -0.68 -12.25
N ASN A 3 6.48 -1.93 -12.71
CA ASN A 3 5.70 -3.05 -12.18
C ASN A 3 6.54 -3.78 -11.15
N TYR A 4 5.90 -4.46 -10.21
CA TYR A 4 6.61 -5.39 -9.32
C TYR A 4 7.38 -6.44 -10.14
N SER A 5 8.60 -6.76 -9.71
CA SER A 5 9.35 -7.90 -10.23
C SER A 5 8.63 -9.21 -9.93
N ARG A 6 8.99 -10.30 -10.61
CA ARG A 6 8.36 -11.61 -10.36
C ARG A 6 8.57 -12.06 -8.91
N GLU A 7 9.75 -11.80 -8.38
CA GLU A 7 10.14 -12.10 -7.00
C GLU A 7 9.27 -11.30 -6.02
N GLN A 8 9.03 -10.02 -6.30
CA GLN A 8 8.15 -9.18 -5.49
C GLN A 8 6.69 -9.66 -5.53
N VAL A 9 6.16 -10.03 -6.70
CA VAL A 9 4.79 -10.57 -6.77
C VAL A 9 4.68 -11.92 -6.06
N SER A 10 5.69 -12.77 -6.15
CA SER A 10 5.75 -14.01 -5.36
C SER A 10 5.73 -13.74 -3.87
N GLN A 11 6.50 -12.75 -3.39
CA GLN A 11 6.46 -12.32 -1.99
C GLN A 11 5.09 -11.78 -1.57
N ILE A 12 4.45 -10.98 -2.42
CA ILE A 12 3.09 -10.47 -2.19
C ILE A 12 2.10 -11.64 -1.99
N ILE A 13 2.13 -12.64 -2.88
CA ILE A 13 1.25 -13.82 -2.76
C ILE A 13 1.55 -14.63 -1.51
N LYS A 14 2.83 -14.78 -1.13
CA LYS A 14 3.23 -15.40 0.15
C LYS A 14 2.68 -14.63 1.35
N GLY A 15 2.73 -13.29 1.31
CA GLY A 15 2.11 -12.42 2.31
C GLY A 15 0.60 -12.63 2.45
N TYR A 16 -0.12 -12.76 1.34
CA TYR A 16 -1.55 -13.11 1.36
C TYR A 16 -1.82 -14.47 1.97
N LYS A 17 -1.01 -15.48 1.64
CA LYS A 17 -1.15 -16.82 2.20
C LYS A 17 -0.96 -16.86 3.72
N LEU A 18 -0.06 -16.05 4.26
CA LEU A 18 0.10 -15.92 5.73
C LEU A 18 -1.18 -15.43 6.43
N LEU A 19 -2.03 -14.67 5.72
CA LEU A 19 -3.32 -14.20 6.26
C LEU A 19 -4.49 -15.15 5.93
N ASP A 20 -4.32 -16.04 4.97
CA ASP A 20 -5.40 -16.90 4.46
C ASP A 20 -5.51 -18.21 5.25
N GLN A 21 -5.63 -18.09 6.57
CA GLN A 21 -5.81 -19.24 7.45
C GLN A 21 -7.05 -20.04 7.03
N ASN A 22 -6.84 -21.32 6.69
CA ASN A 22 -7.89 -22.23 6.23
C ASN A 22 -8.69 -21.73 5.02
N GLY A 23 -8.12 -20.85 4.18
CA GLY A 23 -8.82 -20.32 3.01
C GLY A 23 -9.90 -19.28 3.33
N ALA A 24 -9.96 -18.78 4.57
CA ALA A 24 -11.00 -17.86 5.01
C ALA A 24 -10.96 -16.51 4.27
N LEU A 25 -9.76 -15.96 4.05
CA LEU A 25 -9.58 -14.72 3.30
C LEU A 25 -9.99 -14.93 1.85
N SER A 26 -9.48 -15.98 1.20
CA SER A 26 -9.84 -16.33 -0.18
C SER A 26 -11.35 -16.48 -0.36
N SER A 27 -12.01 -17.18 0.56
CA SER A 27 -13.47 -17.38 0.54
C SER A 27 -14.24 -16.07 0.71
N LEU A 28 -13.77 -15.18 1.58
CA LEU A 28 -14.38 -13.86 1.75
C LEU A 28 -14.19 -13.01 0.49
N LEU A 29 -12.99 -13.01 -0.10
CA LEU A 29 -12.73 -12.28 -1.35
C LEU A 29 -13.63 -12.81 -2.47
N GLU A 30 -13.75 -14.13 -2.62
CA GLU A 30 -14.70 -14.77 -3.55
C GLU A 30 -16.12 -14.26 -3.36
N ARG A 31 -16.61 -14.24 -2.12
CA ARG A 31 -17.95 -13.73 -1.80
C ARG A 31 -18.10 -12.25 -2.13
N ILE A 32 -17.11 -11.41 -1.82
CA ILE A 32 -17.13 -9.97 -2.13
C ILE A 32 -17.23 -9.76 -3.63
N THR A 33 -16.40 -10.44 -4.44
CA THR A 33 -16.38 -10.35 -5.93
C THR A 33 -17.66 -10.80 -6.62
N ARG A 34 -18.53 -11.53 -5.91
CA ARG A 34 -19.81 -12.03 -6.42
C ARG A 34 -21.02 -11.33 -5.79
N CYS A 35 -20.79 -10.46 -4.80
CA CYS A 35 -21.86 -9.72 -4.15
C CYS A 35 -22.56 -8.81 -5.19
N ASN A 36 -23.88 -8.74 -5.19
CA ASN A 36 -24.62 -7.80 -6.03
C ASN A 36 -25.63 -6.98 -5.23
N ASN A 37 -25.52 -7.02 -3.91
CA ASN A 37 -26.53 -6.48 -3.00
C ASN A 37 -26.76 -4.99 -3.25
N CYS A 38 -25.71 -4.17 -3.38
CA CYS A 38 -25.85 -2.75 -3.65
C CYS A 38 -26.64 -2.47 -4.94
N ALA A 39 -26.34 -3.19 -6.03
CA ALA A 39 -27.04 -2.99 -7.29
C ALA A 39 -28.51 -3.43 -7.22
N LEU A 40 -28.79 -4.52 -6.50
CA LEU A 40 -30.17 -5.01 -6.29
C LEU A 40 -30.98 -4.11 -5.37
N THR A 41 -30.38 -3.59 -4.30
CA THR A 41 -31.06 -2.72 -3.33
C THR A 41 -31.25 -1.30 -3.87
N TYR A 42 -30.36 -0.84 -4.75
CA TYR A 42 -30.37 0.53 -5.27
C TYR A 42 -30.30 0.56 -6.81
N PRO A 43 -31.28 -0.01 -7.52
CA PRO A 43 -31.22 -0.23 -8.97
C PRO A 43 -31.27 1.05 -9.81
N SER A 44 -31.73 2.16 -9.24
CA SER A 44 -31.80 3.47 -9.91
C SER A 44 -30.52 4.30 -9.76
N ARG A 45 -29.46 3.76 -9.14
CA ARG A 45 -28.19 4.48 -8.98
C ARG A 45 -27.22 4.10 -10.09
N ASP A 46 -26.59 5.12 -10.68
CA ASP A 46 -25.51 4.98 -11.68
C ASP A 46 -24.17 4.49 -11.09
N ASP A 47 -24.22 4.00 -9.85
CA ASP A 47 -23.10 3.67 -9.00
C ASP A 47 -22.83 2.16 -9.09
N HIS A 48 -21.79 1.76 -9.83
CA HIS A 48 -21.48 0.34 -10.04
C HIS A 48 -20.51 -0.22 -8.99
N PRO A 49 -20.78 -1.40 -8.42
CA PRO A 49 -19.95 -1.95 -7.36
C PRO A 49 -18.61 -2.50 -7.90
N VAL A 50 -17.53 -2.28 -7.14
CA VAL A 50 -16.13 -2.65 -7.48
C VAL A 50 -16.00 -4.13 -7.82
N ASN A 51 -16.75 -4.96 -7.10
CA ASN A 51 -16.75 -6.40 -7.22
C ASN A 51 -17.14 -6.93 -8.61
N ALA A 52 -17.82 -6.14 -9.44
CA ALA A 52 -18.05 -6.47 -10.84
C ALA A 52 -16.73 -6.61 -11.61
N LEU A 53 -15.69 -5.97 -11.10
CA LEU A 53 -14.44 -5.77 -11.78
C LEU A 53 -13.29 -6.46 -11.09
N VAL A 54 -13.49 -6.98 -9.88
CA VAL A 54 -12.44 -7.64 -9.14
C VAL A 54 -12.70 -9.16 -9.04
N ARG A 55 -11.69 -10.02 -9.23
CA ARG A 55 -11.64 -11.48 -9.03
C ARG A 55 -10.84 -11.77 -7.77
N PRO A 56 -11.09 -12.83 -7.02
CA PRO A 56 -10.23 -13.16 -5.88
C PRO A 56 -8.90 -13.75 -6.36
N LEU A 57 -7.81 -13.54 -5.62
CA LEU A 57 -6.60 -14.35 -5.80
C LEU A 57 -6.92 -15.80 -5.41
N PRO A 58 -6.65 -16.81 -6.26
CA PRO A 58 -6.98 -18.19 -5.96
C PRO A 58 -5.91 -18.83 -5.05
N LEU A 59 -5.67 -18.27 -3.85
CA LEU A 59 -4.49 -18.57 -3.02
C LEU A 59 -4.32 -20.08 -2.75
N ALA A 60 -5.43 -20.81 -2.57
CA ALA A 60 -5.43 -22.26 -2.39
C ALA A 60 -4.83 -23.04 -3.58
N LYS A 61 -4.99 -22.53 -4.80
CA LYS A 61 -4.47 -23.15 -6.03
C LYS A 61 -3.01 -22.78 -6.30
N LEU A 62 -2.48 -21.77 -5.63
CA LEU A 62 -1.13 -21.25 -5.88
C LEU A 62 -0.08 -21.99 -5.03
N SER A 63 -0.16 -23.32 -4.94
CA SER A 63 0.63 -24.12 -3.98
C SER A 63 2.13 -24.16 -4.25
N THR A 64 2.56 -23.91 -5.49
CA THR A 64 3.97 -23.92 -5.90
C THR A 64 4.42 -22.57 -6.44
N GLU A 65 5.74 -22.34 -6.48
CA GLU A 65 6.34 -21.15 -7.06
C GLU A 65 6.00 -21.02 -8.56
N ASP A 66 5.97 -22.13 -9.31
CA ASP A 66 5.59 -22.12 -10.72
C ASP A 66 4.13 -21.70 -10.94
N LEU A 67 3.20 -22.19 -10.12
CA LEU A 67 1.78 -21.80 -10.18
C LEU A 67 1.61 -20.32 -9.82
N ILE A 68 2.40 -19.82 -8.86
CA ILE A 68 2.48 -18.41 -8.54
C ILE A 68 2.96 -17.62 -9.77
N ILE A 69 4.07 -18.03 -10.40
CA ILE A 69 4.63 -17.36 -11.59
C ILE A 69 3.62 -17.33 -12.75
N GLU A 70 2.92 -18.43 -13.03
CA GLU A 70 1.90 -18.47 -14.09
C GLU A 70 0.72 -17.54 -13.78
N GLN A 71 0.29 -17.50 -12.51
CA GLN A 71 -0.74 -16.55 -12.07
C GLN A 71 -0.25 -15.10 -12.23
N CYS A 72 1.00 -14.79 -11.91
CA CYS A 72 1.60 -13.47 -12.13
C CYS A 72 1.55 -13.07 -13.61
N LYS A 73 1.91 -13.98 -14.53
CA LYS A 73 1.83 -13.74 -15.98
C LYS A 73 0.39 -13.50 -16.43
N ALA A 74 -0.57 -14.26 -15.91
CA ALA A 74 -1.99 -14.07 -16.22
C ALA A 74 -2.49 -12.68 -15.76
N ILE A 75 -2.13 -12.29 -14.54
CA ILE A 75 -2.46 -10.97 -14.01
C ILE A 75 -1.84 -9.85 -14.86
N GLN A 76 -0.54 -9.95 -15.22
CA GLN A 76 0.13 -8.92 -16.01
C GLN A 76 -0.52 -8.73 -17.39
N ARG A 77 -0.96 -9.82 -18.03
CA ARG A 77 -1.71 -9.77 -19.29
C ARG A 77 -3.05 -9.05 -19.10
N GLU A 78 -3.80 -9.42 -18.06
CA GLU A 78 -5.08 -8.77 -17.75
C GLU A 78 -4.92 -7.29 -17.42
N ASP A 79 -3.89 -6.90 -16.65
CA ASP A 79 -3.58 -5.49 -16.38
C ASP A 79 -3.30 -4.72 -17.67
N THR A 80 -2.51 -5.29 -18.58
CA THR A 80 -2.21 -4.70 -19.88
C THR A 80 -3.47 -4.53 -20.73
N ASP A 81 -4.33 -5.54 -20.77
CA ASP A 81 -5.60 -5.51 -21.49
C ASP A 81 -6.56 -4.46 -20.89
N LEU A 82 -6.66 -4.39 -19.56
CA LEU A 82 -7.47 -3.40 -18.85
C LEU A 82 -7.02 -2.00 -19.21
N ARG A 83 -5.73 -1.71 -19.10
CA ARG A 83 -5.17 -0.41 -19.50
C ARG A 83 -5.49 -0.07 -20.95
N THR A 84 -5.49 -1.06 -21.84
CA THR A 84 -5.85 -0.88 -23.25
C THR A 84 -7.34 -0.53 -23.41
N ILE A 85 -8.24 -1.21 -22.70
CA ILE A 85 -9.68 -0.89 -22.69
C ILE A 85 -9.87 0.55 -22.20
N PHE A 86 -9.31 0.90 -21.04
CA PHE A 86 -9.42 2.24 -20.47
C PHE A 86 -8.80 3.33 -21.35
N LYS A 87 -7.75 3.01 -22.11
CA LYS A 87 -7.14 3.93 -23.07
C LYS A 87 -8.01 4.17 -24.31
N ARG A 88 -8.81 3.18 -24.72
CA ARG A 88 -9.58 3.22 -25.97
C ARG A 88 -11.03 3.64 -25.79
N SER A 89 -11.60 3.44 -24.62
CA SER A 89 -12.99 3.80 -24.35
C SER A 89 -13.15 5.29 -24.07
N SER A 90 -14.23 5.87 -24.58
CA SER A 90 -14.56 7.29 -24.43
C SER A 90 -15.44 7.58 -23.21
N ASN A 91 -16.13 6.56 -22.69
CA ASN A 91 -17.03 6.67 -21.55
C ASN A 91 -17.13 5.36 -20.74
N PHE A 92 -17.69 5.46 -19.53
CA PHE A 92 -17.78 4.34 -18.60
C PHE A 92 -18.66 3.18 -19.09
N GLY A 93 -19.74 3.47 -19.83
CA GLY A 93 -20.63 2.43 -20.39
C GLY A 93 -19.90 1.54 -21.38
N GLU A 94 -19.08 2.12 -22.26
CA GLU A 94 -18.21 1.37 -23.18
C GLU A 94 -17.19 0.50 -22.43
N ILE A 95 -16.62 1.02 -21.35
CA ILE A 95 -15.67 0.26 -20.54
C ILE A 95 -16.39 -0.95 -19.94
N VAL A 96 -17.54 -0.75 -19.27
CA VAL A 96 -18.32 -1.86 -18.67
C VAL A 96 -18.71 -2.90 -19.73
N ALA A 97 -19.13 -2.46 -20.92
CA ALA A 97 -19.46 -3.35 -22.03
C ALA A 97 -18.25 -4.15 -22.54
N GLN A 98 -17.08 -3.49 -22.69
CA GLN A 98 -15.83 -4.12 -23.14
C GLN A 98 -15.21 -5.04 -22.09
N LEU A 99 -15.42 -4.73 -20.81
CA LEU A 99 -14.98 -5.58 -19.70
C LEU A 99 -15.76 -6.89 -19.68
N GLY A 100 -17.04 -6.92 -20.09
CA GLY A 100 -17.84 -8.14 -20.16
C GLY A 100 -17.83 -8.90 -18.82
N SER A 101 -17.33 -10.14 -18.82
CA SER A 101 -17.13 -10.97 -17.61
C SER A 101 -15.72 -10.89 -16.99
N ARG A 102 -14.84 -10.02 -17.51
CA ARG A 102 -13.44 -9.92 -17.09
C ARG A 102 -13.34 -9.22 -15.73
N LYS A 103 -12.56 -9.83 -14.82
CA LYS A 103 -12.38 -9.41 -13.43
C LYS A 103 -10.87 -9.44 -13.08
N PHE A 104 -10.33 -8.41 -12.41
CA PHE A 104 -8.91 -8.25 -11.99
C PHE A 104 -8.68 -8.58 -10.52
N ALA A 105 -7.51 -8.97 -10.00
CA ALA A 105 -7.49 -9.59 -8.66
C ALA A 105 -7.76 -8.66 -7.43
N ILE A 106 -8.54 -9.11 -6.42
CA ILE A 106 -8.71 -8.53 -5.07
C ILE A 106 -7.49 -9.05 -4.33
N GLY A 107 -6.88 -8.16 -3.57
CA GLY A 107 -5.59 -8.44 -2.99
C GLY A 107 -4.46 -8.12 -3.96
N MET A 108 -4.71 -7.17 -4.84
CA MET A 108 -3.67 -6.53 -5.64
C MET A 108 -3.80 -5.01 -5.52
N LEU A 109 -4.32 -4.50 -4.40
CA LEU A 109 -4.41 -3.05 -4.22
C LEU A 109 -3.01 -2.55 -3.92
N PRO A 110 -2.48 -1.57 -4.65
CA PRO A 110 -1.05 -1.28 -4.57
C PRO A 110 -0.48 -1.08 -3.15
N TRP A 111 -1.27 -0.54 -2.23
CA TRP A 111 -0.90 -0.38 -0.83
C TRP A 111 -1.06 -1.63 0.03
N LEU A 112 -2.11 -2.41 -0.19
CA LEU A 112 -2.24 -3.71 0.47
C LEU A 112 -1.15 -4.65 -0.04
N ASP A 113 -0.80 -4.56 -1.32
CA ASP A 113 0.29 -5.31 -1.95
C ASP A 113 1.61 -4.96 -1.32
N ARG A 114 1.89 -3.66 -1.13
CA ARG A 114 3.07 -3.24 -0.39
C ARG A 114 3.07 -3.80 1.03
N CYS A 115 1.92 -3.82 1.72
CA CYS A 115 1.83 -4.45 3.04
C CYS A 115 2.13 -5.96 2.98
N MET A 116 1.65 -6.66 1.95
CA MET A 116 1.91 -8.09 1.78
C MET A 116 3.34 -8.40 1.34
N LEU A 117 3.94 -7.55 0.51
CA LEU A 117 5.34 -7.64 0.08
C LEU A 117 6.29 -7.72 1.28
N PHE A 118 6.01 -6.94 2.33
CA PHE A 118 6.82 -6.89 3.54
C PHE A 118 6.26 -7.73 4.69
N ARG A 119 5.17 -8.48 4.50
CA ARG A 119 4.60 -9.31 5.57
C ARG A 119 5.51 -10.52 5.86
N ARG A 120 5.78 -10.76 7.14
CA ARG A 120 6.62 -11.89 7.63
C ARG A 120 5.90 -12.81 8.63
N THR A 121 4.70 -12.45 9.03
CA THR A 121 3.96 -13.10 10.12
C THR A 121 2.48 -13.16 9.78
N GLU A 122 1.74 -14.10 10.38
CA GLU A 122 0.28 -14.19 10.30
C GLU A 122 -0.39 -13.10 11.16
N LYS A 123 0.29 -12.63 12.22
CA LYS A 123 -0.24 -11.62 13.13
C LYS A 123 -0.37 -10.27 12.43
N THR A 124 -1.40 -9.52 12.80
CA THR A 124 -1.60 -8.15 12.32
C THR A 124 -1.63 -7.21 13.50
N LYS A 125 -0.61 -6.36 13.66
CA LYS A 125 -0.63 -5.35 14.72
C LYS A 125 -1.53 -4.18 14.34
N LEU A 126 -1.49 -3.75 13.09
CA LEU A 126 -2.21 -2.58 12.61
C LEU A 126 -3.06 -2.89 11.37
N MET A 127 -4.36 -2.70 11.50
CA MET A 127 -5.28 -2.64 10.37
C MET A 127 -5.71 -1.20 10.12
N ILE A 128 -5.58 -0.74 8.88
CA ILE A 128 -5.99 0.59 8.45
C ILE A 128 -7.18 0.45 7.51
N ILE A 129 -8.27 1.16 7.82
CA ILE A 129 -9.51 1.13 7.04
C ILE A 129 -9.79 2.53 6.47
N GLY A 130 -9.61 2.68 5.16
CA GLY A 130 -10.00 3.87 4.39
C GLY A 130 -11.51 4.03 4.22
N ILE A 131 -11.94 5.06 3.49
CA ILE A 131 -13.36 5.29 3.17
C ILE A 131 -13.73 4.49 1.92
N ASP A 132 -13.21 4.94 0.79
CA ASP A 132 -13.51 4.55 -0.58
C ASP A 132 -12.21 4.37 -1.35
N TYR A 133 -12.32 4.00 -2.62
CA TYR A 133 -11.15 4.03 -3.49
C TYR A 133 -11.20 5.29 -4.33
N LYS A 134 -10.16 6.11 -4.18
CA LYS A 134 -9.96 7.26 -5.04
C LYS A 134 -9.71 6.79 -6.47
N HIS A 135 -10.47 7.36 -7.40
CA HIS A 135 -10.18 7.36 -8.82
C HIS A 135 -10.15 5.98 -9.51
N PHE A 136 -11.11 5.13 -9.19
CA PHE A 136 -11.37 3.95 -10.00
C PHE A 136 -11.76 4.35 -11.46
N PRO A 137 -11.51 3.54 -12.50
CA PRO A 137 -11.09 4.06 -13.80
C PRO A 137 -12.03 4.97 -14.62
N CYS A 138 -13.30 5.18 -14.26
CA CYS A 138 -14.06 6.32 -14.77
C CYS A 138 -13.42 7.68 -14.43
N PHE A 139 -12.42 7.67 -13.55
CA PHE A 139 -11.72 8.84 -13.03
C PHE A 139 -10.23 8.86 -13.36
N CYS A 140 -9.74 7.99 -14.25
CA CYS A 140 -8.38 8.09 -14.78
C CYS A 140 -8.28 9.39 -15.58
N GLN A 141 -7.71 10.44 -14.98
CA GLN A 141 -7.52 11.71 -15.70
C GLN A 141 -6.30 11.65 -16.62
N ARG A 142 -5.38 10.69 -16.39
CA ARG A 142 -4.14 10.52 -17.15
C ARG A 142 -3.78 9.03 -17.31
N GLU A 143 -3.23 8.66 -18.47
CA GLU A 143 -2.84 7.28 -18.84
C GLU A 143 -1.85 6.61 -17.86
N SER A 144 -1.15 7.40 -17.05
CA SER A 144 -0.03 6.98 -16.20
C SER A 144 -0.37 6.85 -14.72
N GLU A 145 -1.64 7.05 -14.34
CA GLU A 145 -2.08 6.98 -12.95
C GLU A 145 -1.97 5.56 -12.35
N HIS A 146 -1.77 5.53 -11.04
CA HIS A 146 -1.64 4.34 -10.18
C HIS A 146 -3.00 3.87 -9.71
N ASN A 147 -3.81 3.41 -10.66
CA ASN A 147 -5.20 3.07 -10.41
C ASN A 147 -5.46 1.57 -10.54
N PHE A 148 -4.45 0.80 -10.95
CA PHE A 148 -4.63 -0.61 -11.27
C PHE A 148 -3.96 -1.53 -10.26
N PRO A 149 -4.52 -2.74 -10.10
CA PRO A 149 -3.90 -3.71 -9.24
C PRO A 149 -2.47 -4.11 -9.68
N LEU A 150 -1.55 -4.37 -8.76
CA LEU A 150 -0.09 -4.56 -8.98
C LEU A 150 0.72 -3.37 -9.51
N ASP A 151 0.14 -2.17 -9.60
CA ASP A 151 0.98 -1.01 -9.81
C ASP A 151 1.99 -0.89 -8.66
N SER A 152 3.29 -0.84 -8.96
CA SER A 152 4.31 -0.70 -7.90
C SER A 152 4.06 0.59 -7.13
N TYR A 153 4.19 0.55 -5.80
CA TYR A 153 4.11 1.76 -4.98
C TYR A 153 5.13 2.83 -5.39
N GLN A 154 6.18 2.45 -6.11
CA GLN A 154 7.25 3.32 -6.62
C GLN A 154 6.81 4.15 -7.84
N LYS A 155 5.67 3.84 -8.47
CA LYS A 155 5.18 4.56 -9.65
C LYS A 155 5.11 6.06 -9.40
N ARG A 156 5.76 6.84 -10.26
CA ARG A 156 5.83 8.31 -10.13
C ARG A 156 4.46 8.99 -10.01
N ILE A 157 3.44 8.50 -10.72
CA ILE A 157 2.10 9.10 -10.75
C ILE A 157 1.18 8.24 -9.90
N ASN A 158 1.38 8.37 -8.58
CA ASN A 158 0.58 7.69 -7.58
C ASN A 158 -0.53 8.60 -7.06
N THR A 159 -1.77 8.38 -7.50
CA THR A 159 -2.97 9.16 -7.13
C THR A 159 -3.23 9.14 -5.62
N TRP A 160 -2.81 8.06 -4.96
CA TRP A 160 -2.84 7.92 -3.50
C TRP A 160 -1.56 8.39 -2.81
N GLY A 161 -0.49 8.57 -3.58
CA GLY A 161 0.86 8.91 -3.15
C GLY A 161 0.89 10.05 -2.14
N PRO A 162 0.22 11.19 -2.36
CA PRO A 162 0.19 12.27 -1.37
C PRO A 162 -0.48 11.88 -0.06
N SER A 163 -1.61 11.16 -0.10
CA SER A 163 -2.34 10.74 1.12
C SER A 163 -1.54 9.71 1.91
N TRP A 164 -0.96 8.74 1.21
CA TRP A 164 -0.04 7.76 1.78
C TRP A 164 1.19 8.42 2.40
N ARG A 165 1.90 9.25 1.63
CA ARG A 165 3.13 9.91 2.08
C ARG A 165 2.87 10.80 3.29
N ASN A 166 1.77 11.55 3.28
CA ASN A 166 1.39 12.37 4.43
C ASN A 166 1.06 11.54 5.66
N PHE A 167 0.30 10.43 5.50
CA PHE A 167 0.00 9.54 6.61
C PHE A 167 1.27 9.00 7.26
N TRP A 168 2.19 8.42 6.48
CA TRP A 168 3.43 7.84 7.01
C TRP A 168 4.37 8.90 7.57
N ARG A 169 4.49 10.06 6.92
CA ARG A 169 5.25 11.21 7.44
C ARG A 169 4.76 11.63 8.82
N ASN A 170 3.43 11.71 8.97
CA ASN A 170 2.82 12.08 10.24
C ASN A 170 2.95 10.95 11.27
N LEU A 171 2.74 9.69 10.89
CA LEU A 171 2.85 8.54 11.79
C LEU A 171 4.28 8.36 12.30
N LEU A 172 5.28 8.43 11.42
CA LEU A 172 6.69 8.24 11.75
C LEU A 172 7.37 9.51 12.28
N ASN A 173 6.64 10.62 12.37
CA ASN A 173 7.11 11.90 12.90
C ASN A 173 8.38 12.44 12.21
N GLY A 174 8.53 12.22 10.91
CA GLY A 174 9.72 12.59 10.14
C GLY A 174 9.37 12.79 8.66
N PRO A 175 10.32 13.19 7.81
CA PRO A 175 10.10 13.21 6.36
C PRO A 175 9.67 11.82 5.87
N TYR A 176 8.92 11.78 4.77
CA TYR A 176 8.54 10.51 4.17
C TYR A 176 9.78 9.80 3.64
N ASP A 177 9.94 8.54 4.03
CA ASP A 177 11.05 7.67 3.63
C ASP A 177 10.51 6.25 3.40
N ASP A 178 10.75 5.70 2.21
CA ASP A 178 10.23 4.39 1.84
C ASP A 178 10.84 3.27 2.69
N GLN A 179 12.13 3.36 3.05
CA GLN A 179 12.80 2.33 3.85
C GLN A 179 12.27 2.26 5.28
N GLN A 180 12.01 3.40 5.91
CA GLN A 180 11.36 3.45 7.22
C GLN A 180 9.94 2.88 7.18
N VAL A 181 9.17 3.17 6.12
CA VAL A 181 7.84 2.59 5.94
C VAL A 181 7.95 1.07 5.77
N ASP A 182 8.84 0.59 4.91
CA ASP A 182 9.00 -0.84 4.62
C ASP A 182 9.40 -1.63 5.88
N ARG A 183 10.35 -1.11 6.67
CA ARG A 183 10.70 -1.67 7.98
C ARG A 183 9.53 -1.68 8.95
N PHE A 184 8.73 -0.62 8.97
CA PHE A 184 7.54 -0.56 9.81
C PHE A 184 6.52 -1.65 9.40
N LEU A 185 6.27 -1.81 8.10
CA LEU A 185 5.37 -2.83 7.56
C LEU A 185 5.82 -4.24 7.96
N GLU A 186 7.13 -4.50 7.84
CA GLU A 186 7.76 -5.77 8.20
C GLU A 186 7.64 -6.09 9.70
N MET A 187 7.94 -5.13 10.55
CA MET A 187 7.93 -5.31 12.00
C MET A 187 6.53 -5.46 12.59
N ASN A 188 5.53 -4.80 12.01
CA ASN A 188 4.22 -4.67 12.63
C ASN A 188 3.13 -5.50 11.93
N GLY A 189 3.37 -6.06 10.73
CA GLY A 189 2.35 -6.81 10.00
C GLY A 189 1.11 -5.95 9.77
N VAL A 190 1.13 -5.11 8.74
CA VAL A 190 0.05 -4.16 8.47
C VAL A 190 -0.98 -4.78 7.50
N PHE A 191 -2.25 -4.43 7.67
CA PHE A 191 -3.31 -4.75 6.71
C PHE A 191 -4.08 -3.48 6.34
N MET A 192 -4.36 -3.28 5.06
CA MET A 192 -5.01 -2.06 4.56
C MET A 192 -6.17 -2.36 3.64
N ILE A 193 -7.31 -1.74 3.90
CA ILE A 193 -8.52 -1.90 3.10
C ILE A 193 -9.37 -0.63 3.14
N ASN A 194 -10.45 -0.56 2.38
CA ASN A 194 -11.43 0.53 2.44
C ASN A 194 -12.76 0.02 2.99
N SER A 195 -13.49 0.90 3.70
CA SER A 195 -14.80 0.63 4.27
C SER A 195 -15.86 0.34 3.22
N MET A 196 -15.78 1.02 2.07
CA MET A 196 -16.64 0.81 0.92
C MET A 196 -15.87 0.00 -0.10
N LEU A 197 -16.30 -1.25 -0.25
CA LEU A 197 -15.85 -2.18 -1.29
C LEU A 197 -16.76 -2.14 -2.52
N CYS A 198 -17.64 -1.12 -2.61
CA CYS A 198 -18.49 -0.76 -3.75
C CYS A 198 -18.22 0.72 -4.09
N PHE A 199 -18.20 1.10 -5.37
CA PHE A 199 -18.08 2.50 -5.76
C PHE A 199 -19.42 3.11 -6.08
N GLY A 200 -19.52 4.42 -5.84
CA GLY A 200 -20.41 5.25 -6.62
C GLY A 200 -19.62 6.07 -7.64
N ASN A 201 -20.28 6.50 -8.71
CA ASN A 201 -19.75 7.37 -9.77
C ASN A 201 -19.45 8.80 -9.26
N ASN A 202 -19.26 8.96 -7.96
CA ASN A 202 -19.04 10.24 -7.30
C ASN A 202 -17.58 10.41 -6.89
N ILE A 203 -16.96 11.48 -7.39
CA ILE A 203 -15.57 11.85 -7.08
C ILE A 203 -15.40 12.45 -5.69
N GLU A 204 -16.50 12.81 -5.03
CA GLU A 204 -16.49 13.40 -3.70
C GLU A 204 -16.86 12.35 -2.65
N PRO A 205 -15.93 11.97 -1.75
CA PRO A 205 -16.19 10.95 -0.74
C PRO A 205 -17.41 11.25 0.15
N GLN A 206 -17.66 12.53 0.42
CA GLN A 206 -18.79 13.01 1.20
C GLN A 206 -20.16 12.89 0.49
N LYS A 207 -20.16 12.75 -0.84
CA LYS A 207 -21.36 12.56 -1.64
C LYS A 207 -21.62 11.07 -1.93
N HIS A 208 -20.79 10.16 -1.41
CA HIS A 208 -21.10 8.74 -1.46
C HIS A 208 -22.39 8.43 -0.72
N PHE A 209 -23.15 7.51 -1.29
CA PHE A 209 -24.39 7.07 -0.72
C PHE A 209 -24.16 6.23 0.54
N HIS A 210 -24.65 6.72 1.67
CA HIS A 210 -24.45 6.10 2.98
C HIS A 210 -24.96 4.64 3.04
N GLY A 211 -25.97 4.27 2.24
CA GLY A 211 -26.46 2.89 2.18
C GLY A 211 -25.40 1.86 1.78
N TYR A 212 -24.37 2.27 1.01
CA TYR A 212 -23.25 1.38 0.67
C TYR A 212 -22.36 1.04 1.85
N LEU A 213 -22.22 1.93 2.83
CA LEU A 213 -21.48 1.64 4.06
C LEU A 213 -22.17 0.53 4.85
N THR A 214 -23.49 0.64 5.00
CA THR A 214 -24.29 -0.39 5.68
C THR A 214 -24.18 -1.73 4.97
N CYS A 215 -24.25 -1.76 3.64
CA CYS A 215 -24.05 -2.99 2.86
C CYS A 215 -22.63 -3.56 3.04
N CYS A 216 -21.59 -2.72 2.96
CA CYS A 216 -20.20 -3.16 3.05
C CYS A 216 -19.76 -3.51 4.48
N ARG A 217 -20.51 -3.09 5.52
CA ARG A 217 -20.21 -3.39 6.93
C ARG A 217 -20.07 -4.88 7.18
N GLY A 218 -20.89 -5.70 6.52
CA GLY A 218 -20.78 -7.16 6.59
C GLY A 218 -19.41 -7.67 6.13
N HIS A 219 -18.82 -7.09 5.09
CA HIS A 219 -17.49 -7.47 4.62
C HIS A 219 -16.38 -7.04 5.59
N ILE A 220 -16.48 -5.83 6.17
CA ILE A 220 -15.54 -5.36 7.18
C ILE A 220 -15.60 -6.23 8.45
N ARG A 221 -16.81 -6.65 8.86
CA ARG A 221 -17.02 -7.59 9.96
C ARG A 221 -16.24 -8.86 9.73
N GLU A 222 -16.40 -9.48 8.57
CA GLU A 222 -15.71 -10.73 8.25
C GLU A 222 -14.19 -10.53 8.13
N LEU A 223 -13.73 -9.41 7.58
CA LEU A 223 -12.29 -9.08 7.56
C LEU A 223 -11.71 -8.93 8.96
N LEU A 224 -12.40 -8.28 9.90
CA LEU A 224 -11.93 -8.17 11.28
C LEU A 224 -11.82 -9.55 11.95
N LYS A 225 -12.69 -10.50 11.61
CA LYS A 225 -12.59 -11.89 12.11
C LYS A 225 -11.39 -12.64 11.56
N ILE A 226 -11.06 -12.42 10.28
CA ILE A 226 -9.98 -13.11 9.57
C ILE A 226 -8.62 -12.49 9.89
N VAL A 227 -8.50 -11.16 9.79
CA VAL A 227 -7.24 -10.42 9.94
C VAL A 227 -6.81 -10.34 11.41
N GLN A 228 -7.77 -10.37 12.34
CA GLN A 228 -7.56 -10.33 13.79
C GLN A 228 -6.56 -9.25 14.23
N PRO A 229 -6.75 -7.97 13.85
CA PRO A 229 -5.80 -6.94 14.21
C PRO A 229 -5.80 -6.64 15.70
N GLU A 230 -4.64 -6.26 16.24
CA GLU A 230 -4.50 -5.70 17.60
C GLU A 230 -5.03 -4.26 17.66
N ILE A 231 -4.75 -3.46 16.62
CA ILE A 231 -5.15 -2.06 16.50
C ILE A 231 -5.86 -1.84 15.16
N VAL A 232 -7.01 -1.18 15.19
CA VAL A 232 -7.73 -0.71 14.01
C VAL A 232 -7.73 0.81 14.00
N VAL A 233 -7.15 1.38 12.95
CA VAL A 233 -7.26 2.82 12.66
C VAL A 233 -8.17 3.00 11.46
N SER A 234 -9.25 3.75 11.63
CA SER A 234 -10.15 4.06 10.53
C SER A 234 -9.98 5.49 10.06
N PHE A 235 -10.05 5.71 8.75
CA PHE A 235 -9.84 7.01 8.14
C PHE A 235 -11.14 7.66 7.70
N GLY A 236 -11.22 8.97 7.94
CA GLY A 236 -12.30 9.79 7.43
C GLY A 236 -13.65 9.54 8.09
N LYS A 237 -14.58 10.48 7.90
CA LYS A 237 -15.88 10.45 8.58
C LYS A 237 -16.63 9.13 8.38
N LEU A 238 -16.83 8.75 7.12
CA LEU A 238 -17.62 7.56 6.76
C LEU A 238 -16.96 6.25 7.20
N GLY A 239 -15.63 6.15 7.08
CA GLY A 239 -14.91 4.98 7.56
C GLY A 239 -15.01 4.85 9.08
N CYS A 240 -14.73 5.94 9.80
CA CYS A 240 -14.81 5.96 11.27
C CYS A 240 -16.21 5.60 11.77
N GLU A 241 -17.25 6.16 11.15
CA GLU A 241 -18.66 5.84 11.45
C GLU A 241 -18.96 4.37 11.23
N ASN A 242 -18.51 3.80 10.11
CA ASN A 242 -18.82 2.42 9.77
C ASN A 242 -18.15 1.42 10.73
N VAL A 243 -16.86 1.64 11.02
CA VAL A 243 -16.12 0.79 11.96
C VAL A 243 -16.65 0.95 13.38
N ALA A 244 -16.89 2.18 13.84
CA ALA A 244 -17.47 2.42 15.16
C ALA A 244 -18.86 1.80 15.32
N SER A 245 -19.71 1.87 14.28
CA SER A 245 -21.04 1.23 14.31
C SER A 245 -20.93 -0.28 14.53
N LEU A 246 -20.00 -0.93 13.84
CA LEU A 246 -19.75 -2.35 13.97
C LEU A 246 -19.21 -2.74 15.34
N LEU A 247 -18.29 -1.94 15.90
CA LEU A 247 -17.72 -2.21 17.21
C LEU A 247 -18.74 -1.95 18.33
N TYR A 248 -19.58 -0.92 18.18
CA TYR A 248 -20.66 -0.61 19.13
C TYR A 248 -21.67 -1.76 19.29
N GLU A 249 -21.93 -2.56 18.23
CA GLU A 249 -22.82 -3.74 18.31
C GLU A 249 -22.42 -4.73 19.42
N GLN A 250 -21.13 -4.79 19.79
CA GLN A 250 -20.61 -5.68 20.84
C GLN A 250 -20.10 -4.93 22.08
N ASN A 251 -20.20 -3.60 22.10
CA ASN A 251 -19.66 -2.73 23.15
C ASN A 251 -20.62 -1.56 23.42
N ALA A 252 -21.88 -1.90 23.69
CA ALA A 252 -22.97 -0.93 23.81
C ALA A 252 -22.83 0.03 25.01
N ASP A 253 -22.02 -0.35 25.99
CA ASP A 253 -21.64 0.40 27.17
C ASP A 253 -20.64 1.54 26.89
N ILE A 254 -19.90 1.46 25.77
CA ILE A 254 -18.91 2.48 25.41
C ILE A 254 -19.59 3.67 24.72
N SER A 255 -19.92 4.69 25.52
CA SER A 255 -20.67 5.88 25.09
C SER A 255 -20.01 6.65 23.94
N VAL A 256 -18.68 6.72 23.90
CA VAL A 256 -17.93 7.36 22.82
C VAL A 256 -18.11 6.65 21.48
N LEU A 257 -18.16 5.31 21.45
CA LEU A 257 -18.41 4.56 20.22
C LEU A 257 -19.79 4.86 19.66
N ARG A 258 -20.82 4.92 20.52
CA ARG A 258 -22.18 5.30 20.13
C ARG A 258 -22.21 6.65 19.42
N ARG A 259 -21.46 7.62 19.95
CA ARG A 259 -21.40 9.00 19.45
C ARG A 259 -20.63 9.10 18.13
N VAL A 260 -19.55 8.33 17.99
CA VAL A 260 -18.79 8.21 16.74
C VAL A 260 -19.60 7.51 15.65
N ALA A 261 -20.31 6.43 15.99
CA ALA A 261 -21.14 5.65 15.09
C ALA A 261 -22.34 6.42 14.53
N ASN A 262 -22.90 7.35 15.29
CA ASN A 262 -24.12 8.05 14.90
C ASN A 262 -23.89 9.05 13.74
N PRO A 263 -24.51 8.86 12.57
CA PRO A 263 -24.36 9.78 11.42
C PRO A 263 -24.96 11.17 11.67
N GLY A 264 -25.92 11.29 12.59
CA GLY A 264 -26.54 12.56 12.99
C GLY A 264 -25.70 13.41 13.95
N THR A 265 -24.60 12.88 14.48
CA THR A 265 -23.71 13.63 15.37
C THR A 265 -22.76 14.50 14.54
N THR A 266 -22.61 15.77 14.91
CA THR A 266 -21.72 16.71 14.20
C THR A 266 -20.26 16.29 14.37
N PHE A 267 -19.42 16.61 13.39
CA PHE A 267 -17.99 16.31 13.46
C PHE A 267 -17.33 16.86 14.74
N LYS A 268 -17.66 18.10 15.11
CA LYS A 268 -17.19 18.74 16.34
C LYS A 268 -17.55 17.92 17.58
N ALA A 269 -18.82 17.53 17.71
CA ALA A 269 -19.29 16.74 18.85
C ALA A 269 -18.66 15.33 18.91
N LYS A 270 -18.29 14.74 17.77
CA LYS A 270 -17.54 13.47 17.73
C LYS A 270 -16.13 13.63 18.30
N ILE A 271 -15.42 14.68 17.87
CA ILE A 271 -14.07 14.97 18.35
C ILE A 271 -14.06 15.31 19.84
N GLU A 272 -15.02 16.12 20.30
CA GLU A 272 -15.20 16.43 21.72
C GLU A 272 -15.42 15.16 22.55
N ALA A 273 -16.33 14.29 22.12
CA ALA A 273 -16.59 13.02 22.81
C ALA A 273 -15.34 12.12 22.90
N ILE A 274 -14.50 12.09 21.86
CA ILE A 274 -13.24 11.33 21.86
C ILE A 274 -12.24 11.96 22.84
N ARG A 275 -12.12 13.29 22.86
CA ARG A 275 -11.16 14.01 23.72
C ARG A 275 -11.54 14.00 25.19
N GLU A 276 -12.84 13.95 25.47
CA GLU A 276 -13.40 13.88 26.82
C GLU A 276 -13.43 12.45 27.38
N SER A 277 -13.22 11.43 26.54
CA SER A 277 -13.17 10.04 27.01
C SER A 277 -11.91 9.79 27.85
N GLU A 278 -12.06 9.00 28.91
CA GLU A 278 -10.94 8.59 29.79
C GLU A 278 -9.80 7.94 29.00
N ASP A 279 -10.14 7.19 27.94
CA ASP A 279 -9.19 6.45 27.10
C ASP A 279 -8.59 7.27 25.94
N TYR A 280 -8.82 8.59 25.87
CA TYR A 280 -8.39 9.41 24.73
C TYR A 280 -6.92 9.18 24.32
N ARG A 281 -6.03 9.00 25.30
CA ARG A 281 -4.58 8.86 25.04
C ARG A 281 -4.14 7.45 24.67
N GLU A 282 -4.95 6.46 25.03
CA GLU A 282 -4.68 5.02 24.94
C GLU A 282 -5.56 4.32 23.88
N GLY A 283 -6.41 5.08 23.18
CA GLY A 283 -7.37 4.56 22.20
C GLY A 283 -8.55 3.84 22.85
N MET A 284 -9.62 3.63 22.09
CA MET A 284 -10.81 2.95 22.61
C MET A 284 -10.54 1.45 22.66
N THR A 285 -10.39 0.90 23.86
CA THR A 285 -10.31 -0.56 24.04
C THR A 285 -11.71 -1.15 23.92
N VAL A 286 -11.88 -2.09 23.00
CA VAL A 286 -13.16 -2.71 22.69
C VAL A 286 -13.00 -4.22 22.63
N ASN A 287 -14.08 -4.96 22.87
CA ASN A 287 -14.14 -6.39 22.64
C ASN A 287 -14.74 -6.68 21.25
N TYR A 288 -14.10 -7.55 20.48
CA TYR A 288 -14.62 -7.99 19.20
C TYR A 288 -14.50 -9.51 19.05
N ASN A 289 -15.61 -10.23 19.08
CA ASN A 289 -15.61 -11.70 19.17
C ASN A 289 -14.75 -12.21 20.34
N SER A 290 -14.98 -11.68 21.54
CA SER A 290 -14.29 -12.08 22.77
C SER A 290 -12.78 -11.82 22.80
N ARG A 291 -12.23 -11.04 21.86
CA ARG A 291 -10.83 -10.58 21.89
C ARG A 291 -10.75 -9.07 22.10
N PRO A 292 -9.79 -8.59 22.89
CA PRO A 292 -9.53 -7.16 22.97
C PRO A 292 -9.00 -6.65 21.63
N LEU A 293 -9.41 -5.44 21.28
CA LEU A 293 -9.02 -4.70 20.09
C LEU A 293 -8.93 -3.22 20.50
N VAL A 294 -7.93 -2.49 20.01
CA VAL A 294 -7.90 -1.04 20.16
C VAL A 294 -8.41 -0.37 18.88
N PHE A 295 -9.36 0.55 19.01
CA PHE A 295 -9.91 1.32 17.91
C PHE A 295 -9.54 2.80 18.00
N TRP A 296 -9.09 3.37 16.88
CA TRP A 296 -8.81 4.80 16.76
C TRP A 296 -9.40 5.44 15.48
N PRO A 297 -10.34 6.39 15.60
CA PRO A 297 -10.88 7.12 14.47
C PRO A 297 -9.98 8.30 14.08
N LEU A 298 -9.26 8.17 12.96
CA LEU A 298 -8.37 9.20 12.41
C LEU A 298 -9.05 9.91 11.23
N TYR A 299 -9.80 10.98 11.51
CA TYR A 299 -10.68 11.60 10.51
C TYR A 299 -9.98 12.31 9.35
N GLN A 300 -8.72 12.72 9.50
CA GLN A 300 -8.01 13.49 8.47
C GLN A 300 -6.54 13.04 8.35
N PRO A 301 -6.30 11.79 7.93
CA PRO A 301 -4.96 11.21 7.92
C PRO A 301 -4.01 11.98 6.99
N ALA A 302 -4.50 12.52 5.88
CA ALA A 302 -3.66 13.12 4.85
C ALA A 302 -3.35 14.62 5.06
N ARG A 303 -3.84 15.27 6.13
CA ARG A 303 -3.66 16.71 6.35
C ARG A 303 -2.36 17.03 7.10
N SER A 304 -1.93 18.30 7.03
CA SER A 304 -0.63 18.74 7.56
C SER A 304 -0.49 18.49 9.07
N LYS A 305 0.74 18.15 9.47
CA LYS A 305 1.15 17.72 10.81
C LYS A 305 0.52 18.54 11.94
N ASN A 306 0.54 19.87 11.85
CA ASN A 306 0.20 20.74 12.98
C ASN A 306 -1.28 20.69 13.41
N ARG A 307 -2.22 20.25 12.55
CA ARG A 307 -3.66 20.27 12.89
C ARG A 307 -4.16 18.95 13.51
N TYR A 308 -3.44 17.85 13.30
CA TYR A 308 -3.84 16.51 13.70
C TYR A 308 -2.74 15.78 14.49
N GLU A 309 -1.73 16.51 14.97
CA GLU A 309 -0.59 15.94 15.69
C GLU A 309 -1.05 15.18 16.93
N ASP A 310 -2.03 15.68 17.68
CA ASP A 310 -2.56 14.99 18.86
C ASP A 310 -3.13 13.60 18.49
N ASP A 311 -3.87 13.51 17.38
CA ASP A 311 -4.42 12.24 16.90
C ASP A 311 -3.30 11.27 16.51
N TYR A 312 -2.23 11.78 15.87
CA TYR A 312 -1.07 10.98 15.51
C TYR A 312 -0.22 10.57 16.72
N GLN A 313 -0.13 11.40 17.75
CA GLN A 313 0.55 11.03 19.00
C GLN A 313 -0.13 9.84 19.67
N VAL A 314 -1.46 9.77 19.64
CA VAL A 314 -2.20 8.60 20.13
C VAL A 314 -1.80 7.37 19.31
N VAL A 315 -1.91 7.41 17.98
CA VAL A 315 -1.55 6.25 17.13
C VAL A 315 -0.10 5.82 17.36
N ARG A 316 0.84 6.75 17.52
CA ARG A 316 2.24 6.43 17.83
C ARG A 316 2.39 5.74 19.18
N ARG A 317 1.67 6.17 20.22
CA ARG A 317 1.65 5.52 21.54
C ARG A 317 1.10 4.09 21.44
N LEU A 318 -0.03 3.91 20.78
CA LEU A 318 -0.65 2.59 20.55
C LEU A 318 0.32 1.58 19.93
N LEU A 319 1.18 2.06 19.02
CA LEU A 319 2.15 1.22 18.34
C LEU A 319 3.41 0.91 19.17
N GLY A 320 3.45 1.30 20.44
CA GLY A 320 4.61 1.15 21.32
C GLY A 320 5.56 2.34 21.30
N GLY A 321 5.03 3.53 20.97
CA GLY A 321 5.80 4.77 20.87
C GLY A 321 6.75 4.74 19.69
N ALA A 322 6.22 4.64 18.47
CA ALA A 322 6.97 4.59 17.21
C ALA A 322 8.05 5.68 17.11
N LYS A 323 9.21 5.42 17.74
CA LYS A 323 10.44 6.13 17.50
C LYS A 323 10.94 5.62 16.16
N PRO A 324 11.33 6.49 15.21
CA PRO A 324 12.00 6.03 14.01
C PRO A 324 13.15 5.13 14.46
N VAL A 325 13.15 3.87 14.00
CA VAL A 325 14.25 2.95 14.26
C VAL A 325 15.48 3.63 13.65
N PRO A 326 16.48 4.03 14.44
CA PRO A 326 17.65 4.68 13.89
C PRO A 326 18.28 3.71 12.90
N LEU A 327 18.47 4.14 11.65
CA LEU A 327 19.36 3.46 10.70
C LEU A 327 20.65 3.12 11.45
N LYS A 328 21.06 1.84 11.43
CA LYS A 328 22.33 1.44 12.04
C LYS A 328 23.43 2.28 11.39
N ARG A 329 24.48 2.63 12.15
CA ARG A 329 25.57 3.52 11.70
C ARG A 329 26.18 3.11 10.34
N GLU A 330 26.12 1.82 10.02
CA GLU A 330 26.55 1.22 8.75
C GLU A 330 25.63 1.58 7.57
N GLU A 331 24.31 1.73 7.78
CA GLU A 331 23.33 2.13 6.76
C GLU A 331 23.38 3.64 6.48
N LYS A 332 23.62 4.47 7.52
CA LYS A 332 23.86 5.92 7.33
C LYS A 332 25.13 6.22 6.54
N ALA A 333 26.14 5.35 6.61
CA ALA A 333 27.38 5.48 5.83
C ALA A 333 27.15 5.16 4.34
N ALA A 334 26.15 4.35 3.99
CA ALA A 334 25.75 4.12 2.61
C ALA A 334 24.94 5.28 2.01
N GLU A 335 24.28 6.08 2.85
CA GLU A 335 23.34 7.15 2.45
C GLU A 335 24.02 8.52 2.26
N GLN A 336 25.30 8.68 2.61
CA GLN A 336 26.08 9.90 2.39
C GLN A 336 27.23 9.72 1.38
N VAL A 337 27.07 8.85 0.37
CA VAL A 337 28.03 8.84 -0.74
C VAL A 337 27.73 10.08 -1.59
N THR A 338 28.58 11.10 -1.46
CA THR A 338 28.48 12.27 -2.33
C THR A 338 28.70 11.84 -3.79
N PRO A 339 28.20 12.58 -4.80
CA PRO A 339 28.49 12.27 -6.19
C PRO A 339 30.00 12.13 -6.48
N ALA A 340 30.85 12.85 -5.73
CA ALA A 340 32.31 12.72 -5.80
C ALA A 340 32.80 11.36 -5.27
N ASP A 341 32.27 10.90 -4.14
CA ASP A 341 32.63 9.58 -3.58
C ASP A 341 32.15 8.42 -4.47
N GLN A 342 31.01 8.58 -5.12
CA GLN A 342 30.49 7.59 -6.07
C GLN A 342 31.39 7.51 -7.32
N ILE A 343 31.88 8.65 -7.81
CA ILE A 343 32.84 8.71 -8.91
C ILE A 343 34.17 8.07 -8.51
N ASN A 344 34.71 8.39 -7.32
CA ASN A 344 35.96 7.81 -6.83
C ASN A 344 35.88 6.29 -6.68
N LYS A 345 34.79 5.77 -6.09
CA LYS A 345 34.56 4.32 -6.01
C LYS A 345 34.39 3.66 -7.37
N THR A 346 33.79 4.35 -8.34
CA THR A 346 33.67 3.87 -9.71
C THR A 346 35.05 3.79 -10.39
N ILE A 347 35.92 4.78 -10.15
CA ILE A 347 37.31 4.79 -10.64
C ILE A 347 38.13 3.65 -10.01
N GLU A 348 38.02 3.45 -8.69
CA GLU A 348 38.67 2.33 -7.98
C GLU A 348 38.22 0.98 -8.53
N ALA A 349 36.92 0.80 -8.74
CA ALA A 349 36.37 -0.44 -9.32
C ALA A 349 36.92 -0.70 -10.74
N ILE A 350 37.01 0.34 -11.59
CA ILE A 350 37.60 0.23 -12.93
C ILE A 350 39.07 -0.17 -12.85
N ALA A 351 39.85 0.40 -11.92
CA ALA A 351 41.25 0.06 -11.73
C ALA A 351 41.44 -1.40 -11.31
N VAL A 352 40.61 -1.89 -10.39
CA VAL A 352 40.60 -3.31 -9.98
C VAL A 352 40.24 -4.22 -11.15
N LEU A 353 39.20 -3.89 -11.91
CA LEU A 353 38.77 -4.69 -13.06
C LEU A 353 39.85 -4.76 -14.16
N LYS A 354 40.52 -3.65 -14.46
CA LYS A 354 41.65 -3.61 -15.40
C LYS A 354 42.86 -4.41 -14.88
N GLY A 355 43.14 -4.32 -13.57
CA GLY A 355 44.17 -5.14 -12.92
C GLY A 355 43.87 -6.64 -13.02
N LEU A 356 42.62 -7.04 -12.80
CA LEU A 356 42.17 -8.42 -12.97
C LEU A 356 42.28 -8.86 -14.44
N GLN A 357 41.92 -8.02 -15.40
CA GLN A 357 42.01 -8.33 -16.84
C GLN A 357 43.46 -8.60 -17.29
N ALA A 358 44.44 -7.93 -16.67
CA ALA A 358 45.87 -8.15 -16.92
C ALA A 358 46.39 -9.49 -16.34
N SER A 359 45.60 -10.20 -15.55
CA SER A 359 46.00 -11.48 -14.96
C SER A 359 46.28 -12.54 -16.04
N PRO A 360 47.42 -13.24 -15.95
CA PRO A 360 47.74 -14.35 -16.86
C PRO A 360 46.86 -15.59 -16.61
N ASN A 361 46.17 -15.65 -15.47
CA ASN A 361 45.37 -16.81 -15.05
C ASN A 361 43.92 -16.79 -15.56
N LEU A 362 43.56 -15.81 -16.39
CA LEU A 362 42.22 -15.70 -16.96
C LEU A 362 42.17 -16.21 -18.40
N SER A 363 41.14 -17.01 -18.69
CA SER A 363 40.81 -17.43 -20.05
C SER A 363 40.35 -16.24 -20.91
N THR A 364 40.43 -16.40 -22.24
CA THR A 364 39.96 -15.40 -23.21
C THR A 364 38.51 -14.99 -22.99
N ALA A 365 37.63 -15.94 -22.63
CA ALA A 365 36.23 -15.67 -22.34
C ALA A 365 36.04 -14.82 -21.07
N GLN A 366 36.81 -15.10 -20.00
CA GLN A 366 36.77 -14.33 -18.76
C GLN A 366 37.33 -12.91 -18.95
N LYS A 367 38.39 -12.75 -19.76
CA LYS A 367 38.93 -11.44 -20.12
C LYS A 367 37.90 -10.59 -20.88
N LYS A 368 37.17 -11.20 -21.81
CA LYS A 368 36.10 -10.52 -22.56
C LYS A 368 34.94 -10.10 -21.65
N LEU A 369 34.53 -10.95 -20.72
CA LEU A 369 33.49 -10.61 -19.74
C LEU A 369 33.92 -9.45 -18.84
N LEU A 370 35.16 -9.46 -18.34
CA LEU A 370 35.71 -8.35 -17.56
C LEU A 370 35.77 -7.05 -18.37
N GLU A 371 36.08 -7.12 -19.66
CA GLU A 371 36.07 -5.96 -20.54
C GLU A 371 34.67 -5.36 -20.70
N GLU A 372 33.64 -6.19 -20.91
CA GLU A 372 32.23 -5.76 -21.01
C GLU A 372 31.74 -5.12 -19.70
N VAL A 373 32.11 -5.70 -18.56
CA VAL A 373 31.81 -5.13 -17.24
C VAL A 373 32.56 -3.81 -17.07
N THR A 374 33.84 -3.74 -17.39
CA THR A 374 34.64 -2.51 -17.28
C THR A 374 34.05 -1.36 -18.09
N ARG A 375 33.63 -1.61 -19.34
CA ARG A 375 32.95 -0.60 -20.18
C ARG A 375 31.63 -0.12 -19.59
N THR A 376 30.89 -1.01 -18.94
CA THR A 376 29.65 -0.64 -18.24
C THR A 376 29.94 0.36 -17.13
N PHE A 377 31.02 0.12 -16.36
CA PHE A 377 31.44 1.03 -15.29
C PHE A 377 31.98 2.37 -15.82
N GLU A 378 32.75 2.36 -16.91
CA GLU A 378 33.23 3.58 -17.57
C GLU A 378 32.08 4.46 -18.07
N GLY A 379 30.96 3.87 -18.50
CA GLY A 379 29.74 4.57 -18.91
C GLY A 379 29.04 5.37 -17.80
N PHE A 380 29.37 5.10 -16.53
CA PHE A 380 28.84 5.87 -15.39
C PHE A 380 29.68 7.11 -15.04
N ILE A 381 30.85 7.32 -15.67
CA ILE A 381 31.66 8.52 -15.46
C ILE A 381 31.16 9.65 -16.40
N PRO A 382 30.78 10.84 -15.87
CA PRO A 382 30.30 11.94 -16.69
C PRO A 382 31.35 12.42 -17.72
N THR A 383 30.96 12.49 -18.99
CA THR A 383 31.82 12.81 -20.16
C THR A 383 32.23 14.28 -20.31
N LYS A 384 32.00 15.14 -19.30
CA LYS A 384 32.43 16.54 -19.38
C LYS A 384 33.96 16.62 -19.18
N ARG A 385 34.69 16.78 -20.28
CA ARG A 385 36.17 16.92 -20.38
C ARG A 385 36.81 17.77 -19.27
N HIS A 386 36.13 18.81 -18.79
CA HIS A 386 36.67 19.72 -17.78
C HIS A 386 36.77 19.09 -16.36
N LEU A 387 35.91 18.13 -16.02
CA LEU A 387 35.96 17.39 -14.74
C LEU A 387 37.00 16.26 -14.77
N GLN A 388 37.17 15.60 -15.92
CA GLN A 388 38.19 14.57 -16.10
C GLN A 388 39.61 15.14 -15.95
N GLN A 389 39.88 16.34 -16.46
CA GLN A 389 41.20 16.97 -16.36
C GLN A 389 41.55 17.37 -14.91
N GLN A 390 40.56 17.87 -14.14
CA GLN A 390 40.76 18.25 -12.73
C GLN A 390 40.99 17.02 -11.84
N ILE A 391 40.32 15.91 -12.12
CA ILE A 391 40.47 14.66 -11.35
C ILE A 391 41.75 13.91 -11.74
N LEU A 392 42.14 13.88 -13.02
CA LEU A 392 43.43 13.28 -13.41
C LEU A 392 44.62 14.01 -12.79
N ASN A 393 44.57 15.35 -12.77
CA ASN A 393 45.64 16.16 -12.19
C ASN A 393 45.72 16.06 -10.65
N SER A 394 44.70 15.54 -9.97
CA SER A 394 44.72 15.36 -8.52
C SER A 394 45.10 13.95 -8.07
N VAL A 395 45.14 12.98 -8.99
CA VAL A 395 45.39 11.55 -8.68
C VAL A 395 46.73 11.05 -9.23
N LEU A 396 47.32 11.74 -10.21
CA LEU A 396 48.66 11.42 -10.71
C LEU A 396 49.69 12.39 -10.09
N PRO A 397 50.64 11.92 -9.28
CA PRO A 397 51.82 12.73 -8.93
C PRO A 397 52.68 12.92 -10.19
N ASN A 398 53.33 14.09 -10.30
CA ASN A 398 54.32 14.38 -11.34
C ASN A 398 55.35 13.27 -11.50
#